data_AF-A0A946DCJ1-F1
#
_entry.id   AF-A0A946DCJ1-F1
#
_cell.length_a   1.000
_cell.length_b   1.000
_cell.length_c   1.000
_cell.angle_alpha   90.00
_cell.angle_beta   90.00
_cell.angle_gamma   90.00
#
_symmetry.space_group_name_H-M   'P 1'
#
loop_
_entity.id
_entity.type
_entity.pdbx_description
1 polymer ?
#
loop_
_entity_poly.entity_id
_entity_poly.type
_entity_poly.pdbx_seq_one_letter_code
_entity_poly.pdbx_strand_id
1 'polypeptide(L)'
;MNNNLGIIMKFSITVFVFTLIFFSNNIFADNIDGRVAIKVSSKVKIQILEDMRKNLTSIQLIVAALANEDFEQVVKIAGELGSMDHTEEAMMRRKSLSEEYRSLGPQLHMGFQSLSRDARDFGDVQHSLGQLSNVMNVCVACHQGYRLEVE
;
A
#
# COMPACT_ATOMS: atom_id res chain seq x y z
N MET A 1 -67.09 -1.67 -8.07
CA MET A 1 -65.91 -1.09 -8.75
C MET A 1 -64.66 -0.95 -7.84
N ASN A 2 -64.53 -1.70 -6.72
CA ASN A 2 -63.48 -1.43 -5.71
C ASN A 2 -62.38 -2.51 -5.57
N ASN A 3 -62.48 -3.68 -6.23
CA ASN A 3 -61.46 -4.74 -6.08
C ASN A 3 -60.21 -4.52 -6.93
N ASN A 4 -60.34 -3.89 -8.10
CA ASN A 4 -59.21 -3.72 -9.02
C ASN A 4 -58.20 -2.69 -8.48
N LEU A 5 -58.66 -1.64 -7.79
CA LEU A 5 -57.78 -0.63 -7.20
C LEU A 5 -56.91 -1.20 -6.06
N GLY A 6 -57.49 -2.09 -5.23
CA GLY A 6 -56.75 -2.78 -4.18
C GLY A 6 -55.74 -3.80 -4.70
N ILE A 7 -56.04 -4.45 -5.84
CA ILE A 7 -55.12 -5.40 -6.50
C ILE A 7 -53.94 -4.64 -7.12
N ILE A 8 -54.19 -3.54 -7.84
CA ILE A 8 -53.16 -2.71 -8.47
C ILE A 8 -52.23 -2.11 -7.40
N MET A 9 -52.80 -1.61 -6.30
CA MET A 9 -52.01 -1.01 -5.21
C MET A 9 -51.12 -2.05 -4.48
N LYS A 10 -51.65 -3.27 -4.24
CA LYS A 10 -50.85 -4.38 -3.70
C LYS A 10 -49.73 -4.80 -4.66
N PHE A 11 -50.02 -4.87 -5.97
CA PHE A 11 -49.02 -5.23 -6.97
C PHE A 11 -47.90 -4.17 -7.06
N SER A 12 -48.24 -2.88 -7.03
CA SER A 12 -47.24 -1.79 -6.98
C SER A 12 -46.39 -1.83 -5.72
N ILE A 13 -46.98 -2.10 -4.54
CA ILE A 13 -46.23 -2.22 -3.28
C ILE A 13 -45.28 -3.42 -3.34
N THR A 14 -45.75 -4.58 -3.81
CA THR A 14 -44.91 -5.78 -3.94
C THR A 14 -43.76 -5.56 -4.92
N VAL A 15 -44.00 -4.93 -6.08
CA VAL A 15 -42.95 -4.57 -7.04
C VAL A 15 -41.95 -3.59 -6.43
N PHE A 16 -42.42 -2.56 -5.74
CA PHE A 16 -41.55 -1.57 -5.10
C PHE A 16 -40.66 -2.19 -4.00
N VAL A 17 -41.23 -3.06 -3.17
CA VAL A 17 -40.49 -3.82 -2.14
C VAL A 17 -39.48 -4.76 -2.78
N PHE A 18 -39.85 -5.49 -3.85
CA PHE A 18 -38.91 -6.35 -4.58
C PHE A 18 -37.77 -5.54 -5.22
N THR A 19 -38.04 -4.37 -5.79
CA THR A 19 -36.99 -3.48 -6.31
C THR A 19 -36.08 -2.96 -5.20
N LEU A 20 -36.63 -2.54 -4.06
CA LEU A 20 -35.85 -2.10 -2.89
C LEU A 20 -34.92 -3.21 -2.37
N ILE A 21 -35.41 -4.45 -2.32
CA ILE A 21 -34.61 -5.61 -1.92
C ILE A 21 -33.53 -5.92 -2.97
N PHE A 22 -33.85 -5.88 -4.27
CA PHE A 22 -32.85 -6.09 -5.33
C PHE A 22 -31.77 -4.99 -5.37
N PHE A 23 -32.14 -3.72 -5.15
CA PHE A 23 -31.21 -2.60 -5.08
C PHE A 23 -30.30 -2.68 -3.85
N SER A 24 -30.83 -3.07 -2.69
CA SER A 24 -30.03 -3.21 -1.46
C SER A 24 -29.05 -4.39 -1.51
N ASN A 25 -29.39 -5.50 -2.17
CA ASN A 25 -28.46 -6.61 -2.35
C ASN A 25 -27.29 -6.32 -3.30
N ASN A 26 -27.42 -5.35 -4.22
CA ASN A 26 -26.31 -4.92 -5.08
C ASN A 26 -25.31 -3.99 -4.36
N ILE A 27 -25.68 -3.38 -3.24
CA ILE A 27 -24.81 -2.47 -2.47
C ILE A 27 -23.79 -3.25 -1.63
N PHE A 28 -24.04 -4.52 -1.30
CA PHE A 28 -23.19 -5.33 -0.43
C PHE A 28 -22.18 -6.24 -1.16
N ALA A 29 -22.12 -6.19 -2.49
CA ALA A 29 -21.29 -7.13 -3.26
C ALA A 29 -19.80 -6.74 -3.41
N ASP A 30 -19.37 -5.54 -2.95
CA ASP A 30 -18.10 -4.96 -3.43
C ASP A 30 -17.04 -4.66 -2.36
N ASN A 31 -17.14 -5.22 -1.15
CA ASN A 31 -16.15 -4.95 -0.10
C ASN A 31 -15.80 -6.16 0.77
N ILE A 32 -15.30 -7.23 0.13
CA ILE A 32 -14.63 -8.32 0.85
C ILE A 32 -13.26 -7.84 1.38
N ASP A 33 -12.61 -6.91 0.67
CA ASP A 33 -11.30 -6.37 1.01
C ASP A 33 -11.42 -4.91 1.47
N GLY A 34 -11.40 -4.69 2.79
CA GLY A 34 -11.56 -3.39 3.43
C GLY A 34 -10.44 -2.37 3.18
N ARG A 35 -9.45 -2.70 2.35
CA ARG A 35 -8.35 -1.80 1.96
C ARG A 35 -8.80 -0.78 0.92
N VAL A 36 -8.20 0.41 1.00
CA VAL A 36 -8.42 1.49 0.04
C VAL A 36 -7.83 1.10 -1.32
N ALA A 37 -8.67 1.15 -2.35
CA ALA A 37 -8.26 0.89 -3.73
C ALA A 37 -7.45 2.08 -4.29
N ILE A 38 -6.20 1.82 -4.65
CA ILE A 38 -5.35 2.76 -5.37
C ILE A 38 -5.42 2.39 -6.84
N LYS A 39 -6.22 3.17 -7.59
CA LYS A 39 -6.41 3.01 -9.03
C LYS A 39 -5.19 3.56 -9.77
N VAL A 40 -4.59 2.73 -10.62
CA VAL A 40 -3.40 3.06 -11.40
C VAL A 40 -3.43 2.37 -12.76
N SER A 41 -2.69 2.90 -13.73
CA SER A 41 -2.44 2.17 -14.98
C SER A 41 -1.67 0.86 -14.74
N SER A 42 -1.83 -0.12 -15.63
CA SER A 42 -1.08 -1.39 -15.59
C SER A 42 0.44 -1.18 -15.51
N LYS A 43 0.96 -0.19 -16.24
CA LYS A 43 2.39 0.15 -16.22
C LYS A 43 2.84 0.58 -14.82
N VAL A 44 2.09 1.49 -14.20
CA VAL A 44 2.42 2.00 -12.85
C VAL A 44 2.29 0.90 -11.81
N LYS A 45 1.27 0.04 -11.90
CA LYS A 45 1.13 -1.12 -11.01
C LYS A 45 2.34 -2.04 -11.07
N ILE A 46 2.82 -2.36 -12.27
CA ILE A 46 4.01 -3.21 -12.47
C ILE A 46 5.24 -2.56 -11.84
N GLN A 47 5.48 -1.27 -12.09
CA GLN A 47 6.62 -0.53 -11.53
C GLN A 47 6.59 -0.54 -9.99
N ILE A 48 5.44 -0.25 -9.37
CA ILE A 48 5.30 -0.29 -7.91
C ILE A 48 5.61 -1.69 -7.35
N LEU A 49 5.09 -2.75 -7.99
CA LEU A 49 5.34 -4.13 -7.56
C LEU A 49 6.80 -4.56 -7.77
N GLU A 50 7.48 -4.04 -8.79
CA GLU A 50 8.93 -4.25 -8.98
C GLU A 50 9.73 -3.59 -7.86
N ASP A 51 9.41 -2.34 -7.51
CA ASP A 51 10.07 -1.64 -6.40
C ASP A 51 9.83 -2.36 -5.07
N MET A 52 8.61 -2.87 -4.82
CA MET A 52 8.31 -3.69 -3.65
C MET A 52 9.17 -4.97 -3.57
N ARG A 53 9.37 -5.67 -4.70
CA ARG A 53 10.22 -6.87 -4.74
C ARG A 53 11.69 -6.53 -4.49
N LYS A 54 12.20 -5.44 -5.06
CA LYS A 54 13.56 -4.95 -4.80
C LYS A 54 13.75 -4.62 -3.32
N ASN A 55 12.80 -3.89 -2.72
CA ASN A 55 12.84 -3.56 -1.31
C ASN A 55 12.88 -4.81 -0.42
N LEU A 56 12.05 -5.82 -0.72
CA LEU A 56 12.06 -7.09 0.02
C LEU A 56 13.42 -7.80 -0.08
N THR A 57 13.99 -7.89 -1.29
CA THR A 57 15.33 -8.46 -1.49
C THR A 57 16.39 -7.70 -0.68
N SER A 58 16.36 -6.37 -0.72
CA SER A 58 17.31 -5.55 0.02
C SER A 58 17.16 -5.68 1.54
N ILE A 59 15.94 -5.82 2.07
CA ILE A 59 15.72 -6.12 3.49
C ILE A 59 16.38 -7.44 3.88
N GLN A 60 16.19 -8.49 3.06
CA GLN A 60 16.84 -9.78 3.31
C GLN A 60 18.38 -9.65 3.33
N LEU A 61 18.94 -8.88 2.39
CA LEU A 61 20.38 -8.65 2.33
C LEU A 61 20.90 -7.84 3.53
N ILE A 62 20.14 -6.85 4.01
CA ILE A 62 20.47 -6.11 5.23
C ILE A 62 20.48 -7.07 6.43
N VAL A 63 19.47 -7.92 6.58
CA VAL A 63 19.44 -8.92 7.69
C VAL A 63 20.63 -9.86 7.61
N ALA A 64 20.99 -10.32 6.42
CA ALA A 64 22.17 -11.17 6.22
C ALA A 64 23.47 -10.44 6.58
N ALA A 65 23.62 -9.18 6.17
CA ALA A 65 24.79 -8.37 6.51
C ALA A 65 24.87 -8.11 8.03
N LEU A 66 23.76 -7.77 8.68
CA LEU A 66 23.69 -7.61 10.14
C LEU A 66 24.04 -8.91 10.90
N ALA A 67 23.58 -10.06 10.41
CA ALA A 67 23.92 -11.35 11.01
C ALA A 67 25.41 -11.70 10.92
N ASN A 68 26.15 -11.06 10.01
CA ASN A 68 27.60 -11.21 9.84
C ASN A 68 28.39 -9.97 10.32
N GLU A 69 27.73 -9.01 10.97
CA GLU A 69 28.32 -7.72 11.39
C GLU A 69 29.00 -6.95 10.24
N ASP A 70 28.55 -7.17 8.99
CA ASP A 70 29.06 -6.50 7.80
C ASP A 70 28.36 -5.14 7.60
N PHE A 71 28.77 -4.17 8.41
CA PHE A 71 28.19 -2.82 8.37
C PHE A 71 28.50 -2.06 7.09
N GLU A 72 29.59 -2.36 6.39
CA GLU A 72 29.85 -1.76 5.06
C GLU A 72 28.73 -2.14 4.09
N GLN A 73 28.36 -3.42 4.07
CA GLN A 73 27.27 -3.91 3.24
C GLN A 73 25.90 -3.36 3.68
N VAL A 74 25.64 -3.22 4.99
CA VAL A 74 24.43 -2.55 5.50
C VAL A 74 24.35 -1.12 5.03
N VAL A 75 25.43 -0.33 5.19
CA VAL A 75 25.50 1.08 4.80
C VAL A 75 25.19 1.23 3.31
N LYS A 76 25.77 0.38 2.46
CA LYS A 76 25.56 0.39 1.02
C LYS A 76 24.09 0.13 0.67
N ILE A 77 23.52 -0.99 1.13
CA ILE A 77 22.15 -1.39 0.75
C ILE A 77 21.12 -0.39 1.30
N ALA A 78 21.24 -0.02 2.58
CA ALA A 78 20.34 0.93 3.20
C ALA A 78 20.48 2.34 2.58
N GLY A 79 21.67 2.72 2.13
CA GLY A 79 21.89 3.99 1.42
C GLY A 79 21.23 4.03 0.04
N GLU A 80 21.32 2.94 -0.71
CA GLU A 80 20.62 2.78 -2.00
C GLU A 80 19.10 2.87 -1.81
N LEU A 81 18.54 2.17 -0.82
CA LEU A 81 17.12 2.25 -0.47
C LEU A 81 16.70 3.61 0.10
N GLY A 82 17.60 4.29 0.80
CA GLY A 82 17.36 5.60 1.38
C GLY A 82 17.31 6.74 0.36
N SER A 83 17.81 6.48 -0.86
CA SER A 83 17.86 7.46 -1.94
C SER A 83 16.51 7.56 -2.66
N MET A 84 16.06 8.79 -2.91
CA MET A 84 14.81 9.05 -3.63
C MET A 84 15.07 9.32 -5.11
N ASP A 85 14.22 8.75 -5.99
CA ASP A 85 14.22 9.07 -7.41
C ASP A 85 13.54 10.43 -7.67
N HIS A 86 14.33 11.37 -8.18
CA HIS A 86 13.93 12.74 -8.51
C HIS A 86 13.72 12.98 -10.02
N THR A 87 13.69 11.92 -10.84
CA THR A 87 13.32 12.05 -12.25
C THR A 87 11.91 12.60 -12.41
N GLU A 88 11.67 13.31 -13.52
CA GLU A 88 10.34 13.85 -13.84
C GLU A 88 9.29 12.74 -13.87
N GLU A 89 9.63 11.57 -14.42
CA GLU A 89 8.74 10.42 -14.46
C GLU A 89 8.35 9.98 -13.03
N ALA A 90 9.31 9.85 -12.12
CA ALA A 90 9.03 9.47 -10.74
C ALA A 90 8.18 10.51 -9.99
N MET A 91 8.44 11.80 -10.22
CA MET A 91 7.64 12.87 -9.65
C MET A 91 6.19 12.84 -10.16
N MET A 92 6.00 12.67 -11.47
CA MET A 92 4.68 12.57 -12.09
C MET A 92 3.91 11.32 -11.61
N ARG A 93 4.58 10.16 -11.50
CA ARG A 93 3.97 8.96 -10.91
C ARG A 93 3.54 9.18 -9.47
N ARG A 94 4.36 9.86 -8.65
CA ARG A 94 3.96 10.19 -7.28
C ARG A 94 2.73 11.09 -7.27
N LYS A 95 2.73 12.16 -8.07
CA LYS A 95 1.60 13.11 -8.16
C LYS A 95 0.28 12.47 -8.58
N SER A 96 0.30 11.35 -9.32
CA SER A 96 -0.93 10.65 -9.71
C SER A 96 -1.54 9.77 -8.61
N LEU A 97 -0.87 9.60 -7.47
CA LEU A 97 -1.34 8.80 -6.33
C LEU A 97 -2.04 9.69 -5.30
N SER A 98 -2.93 9.10 -4.49
CA SER A 98 -3.54 9.83 -3.37
C SER A 98 -2.48 10.34 -2.39
N GLU A 99 -2.78 11.44 -1.70
CA GLU A 99 -1.84 12.06 -0.79
C GLU A 99 -1.43 11.13 0.35
N GLU A 100 -2.40 10.41 0.91
CA GLU A 100 -2.21 9.49 2.02
C GLU A 100 -1.28 8.34 1.61
N TYR A 101 -1.49 7.75 0.42
CA TYR A 101 -0.63 6.68 -0.10
C TYR A 101 0.77 7.20 -0.42
N ARG A 102 0.87 8.35 -1.10
CA ARG A 102 2.15 8.95 -1.49
C ARG A 102 3.03 9.30 -0.29
N SER A 103 2.44 9.63 0.86
CA SER A 103 3.17 9.99 2.08
C SER A 103 4.04 8.86 2.65
N LEU A 104 3.73 7.60 2.32
CA LEU A 104 4.46 6.41 2.82
C LEU A 104 5.84 6.25 2.18
N GLY A 105 6.00 6.64 0.90
CA GLY A 105 7.26 6.52 0.18
C GLY A 105 8.42 7.28 0.84
N PRO A 106 8.29 8.59 1.12
CA PRO A 106 9.32 9.35 1.83
C PRO A 106 9.67 8.77 3.22
N GLN A 107 8.68 8.26 3.96
CA GLN A 107 8.92 7.63 5.27
C GLN A 107 9.83 6.40 5.14
N LEU A 108 9.58 5.56 4.13
CA LEU A 108 10.41 4.41 3.82
C LEU A 108 11.86 4.83 3.51
N HIS A 109 12.04 5.77 2.58
CA HIS A 109 13.37 6.25 2.18
C HIS A 109 14.13 6.90 3.36
N MET A 110 13.48 7.78 4.14
CA MET A 110 14.14 8.40 5.31
C MET A 110 14.53 7.38 6.39
N GLY A 111 13.72 6.34 6.56
CA GLY A 111 14.00 5.24 7.46
C GLY A 111 15.28 4.49 7.06
N PHE A 112 15.39 4.06 5.81
CA PHE A 112 16.61 3.42 5.30
C PHE A 112 17.82 4.35 5.29
N GLN A 113 17.64 5.64 4.99
CA GLN A 113 18.71 6.62 5.07
C GLN A 113 19.26 6.79 6.50
N SER A 114 18.39 6.71 7.51
CA SER A 114 18.78 6.77 8.92
C SER A 114 19.50 5.49 9.34
N LEU A 115 19.00 4.32 8.94
CA LEU A 115 19.68 3.04 9.14
C LEU A 115 21.09 3.04 8.53
N SER A 116 21.24 3.52 7.29
CA SER A 116 22.54 3.63 6.62
C SER A 116 23.52 4.51 7.40
N ARG A 117 23.05 5.65 7.91
CA ARG A 117 23.88 6.59 8.67
C ARG A 117 24.32 5.98 10.00
N ASP A 118 23.40 5.42 10.75
CA ASP A 118 23.67 4.91 12.09
C ASP A 118 24.45 3.59 12.05
N ALA A 119 24.26 2.76 11.02
CA ALA A 119 25.11 1.60 10.78
C ALA A 119 26.57 2.01 10.54
N ARG A 120 26.82 3.14 9.86
CA ARG A 120 28.17 3.69 9.66
C ARG A 120 28.75 4.25 10.96
N ASP A 121 27.94 5.00 11.70
CA ASP A 121 28.42 5.79 12.84
C ASP A 121 28.57 4.94 14.11
N PHE A 122 27.71 3.93 14.30
CA PHE A 122 27.65 3.14 15.53
C PHE A 122 28.04 1.67 15.35
N GLY A 123 27.78 1.05 14.19
CA GLY A 123 28.09 -0.37 13.98
C GLY A 123 27.44 -1.31 14.99
N ASP A 124 26.18 -1.04 15.37
CA ASP A 124 25.46 -1.82 16.39
C ASP A 124 24.32 -2.63 15.75
N VAL A 125 24.36 -3.96 15.93
CA VAL A 125 23.39 -4.88 15.35
C VAL A 125 21.99 -4.69 15.93
N GLN A 126 21.86 -4.51 17.25
CA GLN A 126 20.56 -4.40 17.92
C GLN A 126 19.85 -3.10 17.53
N HIS A 127 20.58 -1.99 17.52
CA HIS A 127 20.12 -0.69 17.05
C HIS A 127 19.68 -0.76 15.59
N SER A 128 20.51 -1.34 14.72
CA SER A 128 20.21 -1.48 13.30
C SER A 128 18.97 -2.36 13.04
N LEU A 129 18.82 -3.47 13.77
CA LEU A 129 17.61 -4.30 13.70
C LEU A 129 16.37 -3.56 14.20
N GLY A 130 16.50 -2.76 15.26
CA GLY A 130 15.42 -1.90 15.75
C GLY A 130 14.99 -0.87 14.72
N GLN A 131 15.94 -0.22 14.06
CA GLN A 131 15.66 0.70 12.95
C GLN A 131 15.00 -0.01 11.77
N LEU A 132 15.53 -1.16 11.35
CA LEU A 132 14.93 -1.95 10.27
C LEU A 132 13.49 -2.35 10.60
N SER A 133 13.22 -2.76 11.85
CA SER A 133 11.85 -3.05 12.33
C SER A 133 10.93 -1.84 12.18
N ASN A 134 11.38 -0.64 12.56
CA ASN A 134 10.62 0.58 12.39
C ASN A 134 10.34 0.91 10.92
N VAL A 135 11.30 0.68 10.02
CA VAL A 135 11.09 0.84 8.57
C VAL A 135 10.03 -0.13 8.06
N MET A 136 10.06 -1.39 8.48
CA MET A 136 9.07 -2.41 8.05
C MET A 136 7.64 -2.07 8.50
N ASN A 137 7.43 -1.25 9.53
CA ASN A 137 6.09 -0.78 9.89
C ASN A 137 5.42 0.01 8.75
N VAL A 138 6.20 0.67 7.89
CA VAL A 138 5.66 1.33 6.68
C VAL A 138 5.10 0.29 5.70
N CYS A 139 5.80 -0.83 5.51
CA CYS A 139 5.33 -1.94 4.67
C CYS A 139 4.02 -2.52 5.23
N VAL A 140 3.97 -2.75 6.55
CA VAL A 140 2.77 -3.27 7.23
C VAL A 140 1.60 -2.30 7.06
N ALA A 141 1.79 -1.01 7.34
CA ALA A 141 0.76 0.01 7.20
C ALA A 141 0.24 0.08 5.74
N CYS A 142 1.14 0.04 4.76
CA CYS A 142 0.77 0.05 3.35
C CYS A 142 -0.08 -1.19 2.99
N HIS A 143 0.39 -2.39 3.34
CA HIS A 143 -0.26 -3.64 2.96
C HIS A 143 -1.58 -3.88 3.69
N GLN A 144 -1.75 -3.34 4.90
CA GLN A 144 -3.00 -3.37 5.65
C GLN A 144 -3.99 -2.29 5.22
N GLY A 145 -3.51 -1.16 4.70
CA GLY A 145 -4.37 -0.02 4.34
C GLY A 145 -4.78 0.02 2.87
N TYR A 146 -3.95 -0.52 1.97
CA TYR A 146 -4.09 -0.25 0.53
C TYR A 146 -3.98 -1.50 -0.34
N ARG A 147 -4.65 -1.44 -1.49
CA ARG A 147 -4.57 -2.42 -2.57
C ARG A 147 -4.43 -1.73 -3.92
N LEU A 148 -3.63 -2.29 -4.81
CA LEU A 148 -3.45 -1.77 -6.18
C LEU A 148 -4.50 -2.35 -7.12
N GLU A 149 -5.28 -1.48 -7.75
CA GLU A 149 -6.28 -1.82 -8.75
C GLU A 149 -5.90 -1.20 -10.09
N VAL A 150 -6.09 -1.95 -11.18
CA VAL A 150 -5.86 -1.41 -12.51
C VAL A 150 -7.13 -0.65 -12.91
N GLU A 151 -6.95 0.57 -13.42
CA GLU A 151 -8.03 1.38 -14.01
C GLU A 151 -8.71 0.71 -15.21
#